data_AF-A0A2M7PU44-F1
#
_entry.id   AF-A0A2M7PU44-F1
#
_cell.length_a   1.000
_cell.length_b   1.000
_cell.length_c   1.000
_cell.angle_alpha   90.00
_cell.angle_beta   90.00
_cell.angle_gamma   90.00
#
_symmetry.space_group_name_H-M   'P 1'
#
loop_
_entity.id
_entity.type
_entity.pdbx_description
1 polymer ?
#
loop_
_entity_poly.entity_id
_entity_poly.type
_entity_poly.pdbx_seq_one_letter_code
_entity_poly.pdbx_strand_id
1 'polypeptide(L)'
;MQVSYNLLKEYVDIDNISPEELTNRLTMNGIILERMENISAAEIEKVVVGKITALNKHPENKNLSVCQVDIKGKILQIVCGANNMKVFDKVAVALEGAKLPQIGVIKSK
;
A
#
# COMPACT_ATOMS: atom_id res chain seq x y z
N MET A 1 -9.38 0.16 19.30
CA MET A 1 -8.87 -1.01 18.53
C MET A 1 -9.37 -0.88 17.10
N GLN A 2 -8.52 -1.13 16.10
CA GLN A 2 -8.94 -1.16 14.69
C GLN A 2 -8.95 -2.60 14.20
N VAL A 3 -9.95 -2.96 13.40
CA VAL A 3 -10.11 -4.31 12.85
C VAL A 3 -10.56 -4.23 11.40
N SER A 4 -10.03 -5.14 10.57
CA SER A 4 -10.47 -5.27 9.18
C SER A 4 -11.85 -5.91 9.13
N TYR A 5 -12.79 -5.29 8.43
CA TYR A 5 -14.11 -5.86 8.17
C TYR A 5 -14.01 -7.19 7.40
N ASN A 6 -13.07 -7.31 6.46
CA ASN A 6 -12.84 -8.58 5.76
C ASN A 6 -12.29 -9.67 6.69
N LEU A 7 -11.45 -9.31 7.66
CA LEU A 7 -10.96 -10.27 8.64
C LEU A 7 -12.10 -10.75 9.55
N LEU A 8 -13.00 -9.86 9.98
CA LEU A 8 -14.16 -10.26 10.79
C LEU A 8 -15.02 -11.32 10.10
N LYS A 9 -15.22 -11.21 8.78
CA LYS A 9 -15.95 -12.20 7.98
C LYS A 9 -15.35 -13.60 8.02
N GLU A 10 -14.05 -13.72 8.27
CA GLU A 10 -13.40 -15.04 8.42
C GLU A 10 -13.76 -15.73 9.74
N TYR A 11 -14.25 -15.00 10.74
CA TYR A 11 -14.57 -15.52 12.07
C TYR A 11 -16.06 -15.59 12.37
N VAL A 12 -16.87 -14.74 11.74
CA VAL A 12 -18.32 -14.64 11.98
C VAL A 12 -19.07 -14.38 10.68
N ASP A 13 -20.25 -14.98 10.56
CA ASP A 13 -21.12 -14.81 9.40
C ASP A 13 -21.81 -13.45 9.42
N ILE A 14 -21.25 -12.52 8.65
CA ILE A 14 -21.72 -11.14 8.50
C ILE A 14 -21.73 -10.70 7.03
N ASP A 15 -21.73 -11.64 6.09
CA ASP A 15 -21.60 -11.34 4.66
C ASP A 15 -22.75 -10.49 4.11
N ASN A 16 -23.94 -10.65 4.69
CA ASN A 16 -25.15 -9.92 4.33
C ASN A 16 -25.34 -8.62 5.14
N ILE A 17 -24.34 -8.19 5.92
CA ILE A 17 -24.42 -7.02 6.79
C ILE A 17 -23.45 -5.96 6.28
N SER A 18 -23.93 -4.77 5.89
CA SER A 18 -23.03 -3.69 5.47
C SER A 18 -22.14 -3.21 6.64
N PRO A 19 -20.97 -2.62 6.36
CA PRO A 19 -20.14 -2.02 7.40
C PRO A 19 -20.89 -0.99 8.29
N GLU A 20 -21.80 -0.18 7.70
CA GLU A 20 -22.60 0.77 8.48
C GLU A 20 -23.59 0.06 9.42
N GLU A 21 -24.28 -0.97 8.93
CA GLU A 21 -25.23 -1.73 9.74
C GLU A 21 -24.52 -2.48 10.87
N LEU A 22 -23.38 -3.11 10.59
CA LEU A 22 -22.56 -3.76 11.61
C LEU A 22 -22.17 -2.77 12.72
N THR A 23 -21.77 -1.56 12.32
CA THR A 23 -21.37 -0.49 13.24
C THR A 23 -22.51 -0.08 14.17
N ASN A 24 -23.71 0.10 13.63
CA ASN A 24 -24.89 0.45 14.42
C ASN A 24 -25.18 -0.64 15.46
N ARG A 25 -25.15 -1.91 15.05
CA ARG A 25 -25.37 -3.05 15.96
C ARG A 25 -24.32 -3.12 17.06
N LEU A 26 -23.04 -2.96 16.72
CA LEU A 26 -21.95 -2.94 17.70
C LEU A 26 -22.14 -1.80 18.71
N THR A 27 -22.48 -0.61 18.23
CA THR A 27 -22.70 0.58 19.07
C THR A 27 -23.87 0.39 20.03
N MET A 28 -24.99 -0.18 19.57
CA MET A 28 -26.14 -0.51 20.43
C MET A 28 -25.81 -1.55 21.51
N ASN A 29 -24.82 -2.41 21.26
CA ASN A 29 -24.35 -3.42 22.21
C ASN A 29 -23.15 -2.93 23.05
N GLY A 30 -22.89 -1.62 23.06
CA GLY A 30 -21.87 -0.99 23.91
C GLY A 30 -20.46 -0.94 23.32
N ILE A 31 -20.27 -1.38 22.08
CA ILE A 31 -18.99 -1.28 21.36
C ILE A 31 -19.03 -0.05 20.46
N ILE A 32 -18.50 1.06 20.98
CA ILE A 32 -18.55 2.36 20.31
C ILE A 32 -17.55 2.40 19.15
N LEU A 33 -18.01 2.83 17.98
CA LEU A 33 -17.15 3.09 16.84
C LEU A 33 -16.68 4.55 16.81
N GLU A 34 -15.37 4.75 16.88
CA GLU A 34 -14.77 6.08 16.73
C GLU A 34 -14.57 6.46 15.26
N ARG A 35 -14.29 5.48 14.39
CA ARG A 35 -13.89 5.72 13.01
C ARG A 35 -14.13 4.52 12.11
N MET A 36 -14.58 4.78 10.89
CA MET A 36 -14.62 3.81 9.80
C MET A 36 -13.83 4.35 8.60
N GLU A 37 -13.07 3.49 7.93
CA GLU A 37 -12.35 3.84 6.71
C GLU A 37 -12.56 2.79 5.64
N ASN A 38 -12.92 3.24 4.44
CA ASN A 38 -12.94 2.39 3.26
C ASN A 38 -11.60 2.52 2.51
N ILE A 39 -10.70 1.56 2.75
CA ILE A 39 -9.37 1.52 2.13
C ILE A 39 -9.47 1.23 0.62
N SER A 40 -10.53 0.55 0.17
CA SER A 40 -10.75 0.17 -1.23
C SER A 40 -11.25 1.32 -2.12
N ALA A 41 -11.73 2.42 -1.53
CA ALA A 41 -12.15 3.61 -2.27
C ALA A 41 -10.96 4.40 -2.86
N ALA A 42 -9.74 4.10 -2.44
CA ALA A 42 -8.53 4.66 -3.00
C ALA A 42 -8.27 4.10 -4.41
N GLU A 43 -8.44 4.94 -5.45
CA GLU A 43 -8.03 4.60 -6.81
C GLU A 43 -6.50 4.46 -6.91
N ILE A 44 -6.02 3.23 -6.76
CA ILE A 44 -4.62 2.87 -6.97
C ILE A 44 -4.51 2.15 -8.31
N GLU A 45 -3.80 2.75 -9.26
CA GLU A 45 -3.61 2.20 -10.60
C GLU A 45 -2.13 2.01 -10.94
N LYS A 46 -1.82 0.96 -11.70
CA LYS A 46 -0.46 0.63 -12.19
C LYS A 46 0.61 0.50 -11.10
N VAL A 47 0.21 0.03 -9.92
CA VAL A 47 1.13 -0.43 -8.87
C VAL A 47 1.30 -1.94 -9.00
N VAL A 48 2.55 -2.38 -9.06
CA VAL A 48 2.91 -3.80 -9.25
C VAL A 48 3.92 -4.25 -8.21
N VAL A 49 4.03 -5.55 -8.00
CA VAL A 49 5.10 -6.10 -7.16
C VAL A 49 6.39 -6.19 -7.97
N GLY A 50 7.45 -5.56 -7.48
CA GLY A 50 8.82 -5.67 -7.99
C GLY A 50 9.75 -6.29 -6.95
N LYS A 51 10.96 -6.65 -7.38
CA LYS A 51 12.00 -7.22 -6.51
C LYS A 51 13.28 -6.41 -6.62
N ILE A 52 13.85 -5.96 -5.49
CA ILE A 52 15.11 -5.22 -5.49
C ILE A 52 16.25 -6.17 -5.86
N THR A 53 17.01 -5.85 -6.90
CA THR A 53 18.17 -6.64 -7.37
C THR A 53 19.50 -6.02 -6.97
N ALA A 54 19.57 -4.70 -6.81
CA ALA A 54 20.74 -4.00 -6.30
C ALA A 54 20.35 -2.70 -5.59
N LEU A 55 21.19 -2.26 -4.65
CA LEU A 55 20.98 -1.03 -3.89
C LEU A 55 22.33 -0.32 -3.69
N ASN A 56 22.44 0.90 -4.20
CA ASN A 56 23.64 1.74 -4.11
C ASN A 56 23.30 3.09 -3.48
N LYS A 57 24.27 3.75 -2.87
CA LYS A 57 24.08 5.13 -2.39
C LYS A 57 24.02 6.10 -3.57
N HIS A 58 23.16 7.12 -3.48
CA HIS A 58 23.13 8.18 -4.49
C HIS A 58 24.42 9.02 -4.40
N PRO A 59 25.08 9.32 -5.53
CA PRO A 59 26.39 10.00 -5.53
C PRO A 59 26.33 11.40 -4.91
N GLU A 60 25.24 12.12 -5.13
CA GLU A 60 25.10 13.52 -4.69
C GLU A 60 24.32 13.69 -3.38
N ASN A 61 23.61 12.65 -2.91
CA ASN A 61 22.73 12.78 -1.75
C ASN A 61 22.79 11.53 -0.86
N LYS A 62 23.40 11.66 0.32
CA LYS A 62 23.60 10.54 1.25
C LYS A 62 22.31 9.97 1.84
N ASN A 63 21.20 10.70 1.76
CA ASN A 63 19.89 10.26 2.23
C ASN A 63 19.09 9.49 1.16
N LEU A 64 19.61 9.41 -0.07
CA LEU A 64 18.96 8.72 -1.17
C LEU A 64 19.74 7.48 -1.58
N SER A 65 19.02 6.46 -2.02
CA SER A 65 19.55 5.24 -2.59
C SER A 65 19.08 5.09 -4.04
N VAL A 66 19.98 4.61 -4.90
CA VAL A 66 19.66 4.18 -6.27
C VAL A 66 19.38 2.69 -6.23
N CYS A 67 18.12 2.32 -6.43
CA CYS A 67 17.64 0.95 -6.39
C CYS A 67 17.48 0.43 -7.82
N GLN A 68 17.97 -0.78 -8.08
CA GLN A 68 17.62 -1.54 -9.28
C GLN A 68 16.50 -2.50 -8.90
N VAL A 69 15.38 -2.44 -9.60
CA VAL A 69 14.16 -3.20 -9.27
C VAL A 69 13.72 -3.99 -10.49
N ASP A 70 13.65 -5.31 -10.35
CA ASP A 70 13.11 -6.21 -11.36
C ASP A 70 11.58 -6.25 -11.29
N ILE A 71 10.96 -6.00 -12.44
CA ILE A 71 9.52 -6.09 -12.66
C ILE A 71 9.30 -7.00 -13.85
N LYS A 72 9.06 -8.28 -13.57
CA LYS A 72 8.78 -9.32 -14.58
C LYS A 72 9.86 -9.39 -15.69
N GLY A 73 11.13 -9.30 -15.32
CA GLY A 73 12.28 -9.36 -16.23
C GLY A 73 12.76 -8.00 -16.74
N LYS A 74 12.04 -6.91 -16.47
CA LYS A 74 12.47 -5.55 -16.78
C LYS A 74 13.09 -4.90 -15.54
N ILE A 75 14.38 -4.55 -15.61
CA ILE A 75 15.05 -3.80 -14.56
C ILE A 75 14.75 -2.31 -14.72
N LEU A 76 14.21 -1.69 -13.66
CA LEU A 76 14.05 -0.24 -13.54
C LEU A 76 14.99 0.32 -12.49
N GLN A 77 15.54 1.50 -12.77
CA GLN A 77 16.26 2.28 -11.80
C GLN A 77 15.31 3.24 -11.08
N ILE A 78 15.25 3.18 -9.75
CA ILE A 78 14.38 4.01 -8.92
C ILE A 78 15.22 4.65 -7.82
N VAL A 79 15.17 5.98 -7.71
CA VAL A 79 15.77 6.70 -6.59
C VAL A 79 14.77 6.70 -5.43
N CYS A 80 15.18 6.20 -4.27
CA CYS A 80 14.31 6.08 -3.09
C CYS A 80 15.02 6.61 -1.84
N GLY A 81 14.27 7.32 -0.99
CA GLY A 81 14.76 7.83 0.30
C GLY A 81 14.48 6.94 1.50
N ALA A 82 13.78 5.81 1.30
CA ALA A 82 13.52 4.87 2.38
C ALA A 82 14.81 4.18 2.83
N ASN A 83 14.92 3.88 4.12
CA ASN A 83 16.11 3.26 4.73
C ASN A 83 15.87 1.80 5.16
N ASN A 84 14.64 1.30 5.00
CA ASN A 84 14.20 -0.03 5.41
C ASN A 84 14.16 -1.04 4.26
N MET A 85 14.90 -0.79 3.18
CA MET A 85 14.95 -1.64 1.98
C MET A 85 16.24 -2.46 1.92
N LYS A 86 16.15 -3.70 1.43
CA LYS A 86 17.28 -4.61 1.23
C LYS A 86 17.23 -5.26 -0.14
N VAL A 87 18.38 -5.73 -0.61
CA VAL A 87 18.46 -6.55 -1.82
C VAL A 87 17.62 -7.82 -1.61
N PHE A 88 16.89 -8.21 -2.66
CA PHE A 88 15.90 -9.28 -2.71
C PHE A 88 14.53 -9.01 -2.07
N ASP A 89 14.29 -7.85 -1.46
CA ASP A 89 12.96 -7.47 -0.97
C ASP A 89 11.94 -7.39 -2.11
N LYS A 90 10.72 -7.87 -1.86
CA LYS A 90 9.56 -7.62 -2.71
C LYS A 90 8.89 -6.33 -2.27
N VAL A 91 8.73 -5.40 -3.19
CA VAL A 91 8.21 -4.05 -2.91
C VAL A 91 7.08 -3.69 -3.86
N ALA A 92 6.18 -2.81 -3.42
CA ALA A 92 5.18 -2.20 -4.29
C ALA A 92 5.87 -1.10 -5.12
N VAL A 93 5.73 -1.18 -6.44
CA VAL A 93 6.33 -0.25 -7.40
C VAL A 93 5.23 0.46 -8.16
N ALA A 94 5.15 1.78 -8.00
CA ALA A 94 4.31 2.62 -8.83
C ALA A 94 5.05 2.90 -10.15
N LEU A 95 4.51 2.40 -11.26
CA LEU A 95 5.08 2.61 -12.58
C LEU A 95 4.81 4.04 -13.09
N GLU A 96 5.48 4.43 -14.17
CA GLU A 96 5.14 5.67 -14.85
C GLU A 96 3.66 5.70 -15.26
N GLY A 97 2.99 6.82 -14.98
CA GLY A 97 1.56 6.99 -15.14
C GLY A 97 0.70 6.30 -14.07
N ALA A 98 1.29 5.74 -13.02
CA ALA A 98 0.53 5.24 -11.87
C ALA A 98 -0.22 6.37 -11.17
N LYS A 99 -1.42 6.07 -10.68
CA LYS A 99 -2.23 7.00 -9.89
C LYS A 99 -2.22 6.53 -8.45
N LEU A 100 -1.87 7.46 -7.55
CA LEU A 100 -1.86 7.23 -6.13
C LEU A 100 -2.71 8.31 -5.42
N PRO A 101 -3.54 7.93 -4.43
CA PRO A 101 -4.27 8.88 -3.61
C PRO A 101 -3.31 9.89 -2.98
N GLN A 102 -3.73 11.16 -2.90
CA GLN A 102 -2.98 12.27 -2.28
C GLN A 102 -1.64 12.64 -2.94
N ILE A 103 -1.08 11.79 -3.81
CA ILE A 103 0.18 12.01 -4.54
C ILE A 103 -0.08 12.42 -6.00
N GLY A 104 -1.11 11.86 -6.64
CA GLY A 104 -1.44 12.11 -8.04
C GLY A 104 -0.77 11.13 -9.00
N VAL A 105 -0.42 11.60 -10.20
CA VAL A 105 0.14 10.77 -11.28
C VAL A 105 1.67 10.77 -11.25
N ILE A 106 2.27 9.58 -11.18
CA ILE A 106 3.72 9.40 -11.23
C ILE A 106 4.23 9.67 -12.65
N LYS A 107 5.29 10.47 -12.77
CA LYS A 107 5.94 10.79 -14.05
C LYS A 107 7.41 10.41 -14.00
N SER A 108 7.95 9.81 -15.06
CA SER A 108 9.39 9.67 -15.20
C SER A 108 9.97 10.99 -15.71
N LYS A 109 11.15 11.36 -15.22
CA LYS A 109 11.97 12.44 -15.79
C LYS A 109 13.16 11.86 -16.52
#